data_AF-A0A1K1SDD1-F1
#
_entry.id   AF-A0A1K1SDD1-F1
#
_cell.length_a   1.000
_cell.length_b   1.000
_cell.length_c   1.000
_cell.angle_alpha   90.00
_cell.angle_beta   90.00
_cell.angle_gamma   90.00
#
_symmetry.space_group_name_H-M   'P 1'
#
loop_
_entity.id
_entity.type
_entity.pdbx_description
1 polymer ?
#
loop_
_entity_poly.entity_id
_entity_poly.type
_entity_poly.pdbx_seq_one_letter_code
_entity_poly.pdbx_strand_id
1 'polypeptide(L)'
;MDPSVIVQAVSAPARRRAGRPPWVFTWDVIRKGDATMLAGATWTLHPDGTAAFDGTVISRRDGDAWVMRHVDLLGAGGAILGSLTTEQPVAGDWRTFVRDMPAGARRYRFRARAHFDAGLCGRVAHLKMYSSC
;
A
#
# COMPACT_ATOMS: atom_id res chain seq x y z
N MET A 1 -17.45 -11.53 25.94
CA MET A 1 -16.55 -10.56 25.29
C MET A 1 -15.56 -11.37 24.48
N ASP A 2 -15.75 -11.46 23.16
CA ASP A 2 -14.85 -12.21 22.28
C ASP A 2 -13.62 -11.34 21.96
N PRO A 3 -12.43 -11.71 22.44
CA PRO A 3 -11.21 -11.00 22.12
C PRO A 3 -10.49 -11.79 21.03
N SER A 4 -10.78 -11.53 19.74
CA SER A 4 -9.88 -11.82 18.59
C SER A 4 -10.63 -11.75 17.27
N VAL A 5 -10.88 -10.54 16.76
CA VAL A 5 -10.87 -10.36 15.30
C VAL A 5 -9.44 -10.00 14.94
N ILE A 6 -8.59 -11.00 14.78
CA ILE A 6 -7.36 -10.82 14.00
C ILE A 6 -7.85 -10.53 12.59
N VAL A 7 -7.99 -9.24 12.26
CA VAL A 7 -8.23 -8.79 10.89
C VAL A 7 -7.03 -9.31 10.10
N GLN A 8 -7.21 -10.43 9.40
CA GLN A 8 -6.17 -11.07 8.60
C GLN A 8 -5.65 -10.05 7.58
N ALA A 9 -4.55 -9.37 7.89
CA ALA A 9 -3.90 -8.50 6.93
C ALA A 9 -3.33 -9.40 5.82
N VAL A 10 -3.79 -9.22 4.58
CA VAL A 10 -3.17 -9.89 3.44
C VAL A 10 -1.93 -9.10 3.09
N SER A 11 -0.80 -9.81 3.03
CA SER A 11 0.45 -9.22 2.57
C SER A 11 0.72 -9.61 1.12
N ALA A 12 1.04 -8.65 0.26
CA ALA A 12 1.35 -8.91 -1.16
C ALA A 12 2.67 -8.24 -1.56
N PRO A 13 3.61 -8.98 -2.19
CA PRO A 13 4.82 -8.40 -2.76
C PRO A 13 4.52 -7.65 -4.06
N ALA A 14 5.28 -6.60 -4.33
CA ALA A 14 5.25 -5.88 -5.59
C ALA A 14 6.27 -6.40 -6.60
N ARG A 15 6.00 -6.16 -7.88
CA ARG A 15 6.99 -6.29 -8.97
C ARG A 15 7.58 -4.93 -9.30
N ARG A 16 8.91 -4.85 -9.41
CA ARG A 16 9.60 -3.62 -9.85
C ARG A 16 9.52 -3.52 -11.37
N ARG A 17 9.16 -2.35 -11.90
CA ARG A 17 9.00 -2.10 -13.35
C ARG A 17 10.19 -1.37 -14.00
N ALA A 18 10.90 -0.53 -13.24
CA ALA A 18 11.96 0.32 -13.77
C ALA A 18 13.36 -0.14 -13.33
N GLY A 19 14.31 -0.09 -14.26
CA GLY A 19 15.74 -0.34 -14.01
C GLY A 19 16.52 0.89 -13.51
N ARG A 20 15.87 2.05 -13.38
CA ARG A 20 16.44 3.28 -12.81
C ARG A 20 15.40 4.06 -11.98
N PRO A 21 15.81 4.96 -11.06
CA PRO A 21 14.91 5.84 -10.34
C PRO A 21 14.15 6.82 -11.28
N PRO A 22 12.95 7.28 -10.91
CA PRO A 22 12.20 6.86 -9.73
C PRO A 22 11.76 5.39 -9.84
N TRP A 23 11.83 4.66 -8.74
CA TRP A 23 11.55 3.24 -8.73
C TRP A 23 10.05 3.00 -8.70
N VAL A 24 9.53 2.32 -9.73
CA VAL A 24 8.11 2.00 -9.82
C VAL A 24 7.89 0.55 -9.43
N PHE A 25 7.05 0.33 -8.43
CA PHE A 25 6.61 -0.98 -7.95
C PHE A 25 5.13 -1.14 -8.24
N THR A 26 4.72 -2.28 -8.79
CA THR A 26 3.33 -2.54 -9.16
C THR A 26 2.81 -3.82 -8.52
N TRP A 27 1.50 -3.85 -8.27
CA TRP A 27 0.81 -5.01 -7.76
C TRP A 27 -0.13 -5.61 -8.81
N ASP A 28 -0.23 -6.94 -8.77
CA ASP A 28 -1.35 -7.68 -9.36
C ASP A 28 -2.62 -7.44 -8.52
N VAL A 29 -3.73 -8.11 -8.86
CA VAL A 29 -4.99 -7.98 -8.11
C VAL A 29 -4.80 -8.44 -6.66
N ILE A 30 -5.18 -7.60 -5.68
CA ILE A 30 -5.27 -8.00 -4.27
C ILE A 30 -6.75 -8.04 -3.87
N ARG A 31 -7.19 -9.17 -3.31
CA ARG A 31 -8.56 -9.34 -2.78
C ARG A 31 -8.52 -9.46 -1.26
N LYS A 32 -9.43 -8.76 -0.59
CA LYS A 32 -9.61 -8.87 0.86
C LYS A 32 -11.07 -8.63 1.22
N GLY A 33 -11.70 -9.63 1.83
CA GLY A 33 -13.14 -9.57 2.11
C GLY A 33 -13.95 -9.32 0.84
N ASP A 34 -14.77 -8.28 0.86
CA ASP A 34 -15.56 -7.86 -0.30
C ASP A 34 -14.89 -6.81 -1.19
N ALA A 35 -13.72 -6.31 -0.78
CA ALA A 35 -12.94 -5.35 -1.56
C ALA A 35 -11.82 -5.99 -2.38
N THR A 36 -11.48 -5.30 -3.47
CA THR A 36 -10.43 -5.65 -4.40
C THR A 36 -9.66 -4.39 -4.79
N MET A 37 -8.33 -4.43 -4.65
CA MET A 37 -7.43 -3.52 -5.36
C MET A 37 -7.13 -4.13 -6.73
N LEU A 38 -7.45 -3.37 -7.79
CA LEU A 38 -7.25 -3.81 -9.17
C LEU A 38 -5.77 -3.85 -9.53
N ALA A 39 -5.42 -4.73 -10.47
CA ALA A 39 -4.06 -4.83 -11.00
C ALA A 39 -3.59 -3.50 -11.61
N GLY A 40 -2.28 -3.26 -11.54
CA GLY A 40 -1.66 -2.04 -12.06
C GLY A 40 -1.61 -0.90 -11.04
N ALA A 41 -2.03 -1.13 -9.79
CA ALA A 41 -1.71 -0.21 -8.70
C ALA A 41 -0.19 -0.06 -8.56
N THR A 42 0.28 1.16 -8.31
CA THR A 42 1.72 1.48 -8.26
C THR A 42 2.09 2.33 -7.07
N TRP A 43 3.25 2.02 -6.49
CA TRP A 43 4.04 2.96 -5.70
C TRP A 43 5.25 3.41 -6.53
N THR A 44 5.48 4.73 -6.60
CA THR A 44 6.66 5.34 -7.20
C THR A 44 7.50 5.96 -6.09
N LEU A 45 8.76 5.55 -5.98
CA LEU A 45 9.72 6.05 -4.98
C LEU A 45 10.70 6.98 -5.67
N HIS A 46 10.84 8.18 -5.13
CA HIS A 46 11.73 9.19 -5.63
C HIS A 46 13.05 9.19 -4.82
N PRO A 47 14.19 9.56 -5.44
CA PRO A 47 15.48 9.64 -4.75
C PRO A 47 15.50 10.61 -3.56
N ASP A 48 14.58 11.55 -3.49
CA ASP A 48 14.45 12.54 -2.41
C ASP A 48 13.73 12.02 -1.15
N GLY A 49 13.35 10.74 -1.14
CA GLY A 49 12.64 10.13 -0.01
C GLY A 49 11.11 10.30 -0.08
N THR A 50 10.58 10.90 -1.14
CA THR A 50 9.13 10.96 -1.36
C THR A 50 8.63 9.74 -2.13
N ALA A 51 7.37 9.37 -1.89
CA ALA A 51 6.70 8.30 -2.60
C ALA A 51 5.26 8.66 -2.93
N ALA A 52 4.77 8.16 -4.06
CA ALA A 52 3.40 8.37 -4.51
C ALA A 52 2.72 7.05 -4.87
N PHE A 53 1.49 6.88 -4.39
CA PHE A 53 0.62 5.77 -4.75
C PHE A 53 -0.44 6.21 -5.76
N ASP A 54 -0.70 5.37 -6.75
CA ASP A 54 -1.89 5.46 -7.61
C ASP A 54 -2.43 4.05 -7.85
N GLY A 55 -3.72 3.87 -7.57
CA GLY A 55 -4.40 2.60 -7.76
C GLY A 55 -5.90 2.77 -7.86
N THR A 56 -6.60 1.66 -8.09
CA THR A 56 -8.06 1.62 -8.09
C THR A 56 -8.54 0.50 -7.18
N VAL A 57 -9.50 0.81 -6.33
CA VAL A 57 -10.16 -0.13 -5.42
C VAL A 57 -11.66 -0.19 -5.72
N ILE A 58 -12.26 -1.34 -5.46
CA ILE A 58 -13.70 -1.58 -5.62
C ILE A 58 -14.16 -2.50 -4.49
N SER A 59 -15.33 -2.27 -3.93
CA SER A 59 -16.01 -3.23 -3.05
C SER A 59 -17.29 -3.75 -3.69
N ARG A 60 -17.75 -4.93 -3.26
CA ARG A 60 -19.09 -5.46 -3.56
C ARG A 60 -20.16 -4.96 -2.58
N ARG A 61 -19.78 -4.32 -1.48
CA ARG A 61 -20.70 -3.77 -0.47
C ARG A 61 -20.60 -2.25 -0.37
N ASP A 62 -21.65 -1.65 0.15
CA ASP A 62 -21.70 -0.23 0.53
C ASP A 62 -20.97 -0.03 1.86
N GLY A 63 -20.35 1.14 2.03
CA GLY A 63 -19.73 1.54 3.30
C GLY A 63 -18.40 0.87 3.65
N ASP A 64 -17.77 0.13 2.73
CA ASP A 64 -16.46 -0.48 2.96
C ASP A 64 -15.32 0.54 2.84
N ALA A 65 -14.15 0.20 3.37
CA ALA A 65 -12.91 0.95 3.18
C ALA A 65 -11.76 0.03 2.80
N TRP A 66 -10.92 0.46 1.87
CA TRP A 66 -9.65 -0.20 1.61
C TRP A 66 -8.59 0.42 2.51
N VAL A 67 -8.00 -0.38 3.39
CA VAL A 67 -6.99 0.06 4.34
C VAL A 67 -5.65 -0.57 4.00
N MET A 68 -4.69 0.23 3.55
CA MET A 68 -3.28 -0.17 3.51
C MET A 68 -2.69 0.11 4.89
N ARG A 69 -2.48 -0.95 5.68
CA ARG A 69 -1.99 -0.85 7.08
C ARG A 69 -0.53 -0.39 7.15
N HIS A 70 0.29 -0.88 6.24
CA HIS A 70 1.67 -0.42 6.03
C HIS A 70 2.22 -1.00 4.72
N VAL A 71 3.29 -0.39 4.22
CA VAL A 71 4.05 -0.87 3.08
C VAL A 71 5.53 -0.90 3.48
N ASP A 72 6.11 -2.10 3.52
CA ASP A 72 7.50 -2.29 3.90
C ASP A 72 8.42 -2.15 2.69
N LEU A 73 9.55 -1.49 2.92
CA LEU A 73 10.69 -1.36 2.02
C LEU A 73 11.64 -2.53 2.30
N LEU A 74 11.86 -3.40 1.32
CA LEU A 74 12.69 -4.59 1.48
C LEU A 74 13.95 -4.51 0.62
N GLY A 75 15.09 -4.95 1.18
CA GLY A 75 16.34 -5.14 0.45
C GLY A 75 16.33 -6.41 -0.41
N ALA A 76 17.40 -6.62 -1.20
CA ALA A 76 17.50 -7.77 -2.11
C ALA A 76 17.42 -9.14 -1.41
N GLY A 77 17.85 -9.23 -0.15
CA GLY A 77 17.72 -10.45 0.68
C GLY A 77 16.39 -10.59 1.41
N GLY A 78 15.40 -9.73 1.15
CA GLY A 78 14.10 -9.74 1.82
C GLY A 78 14.08 -9.11 3.22
N ALA A 79 15.21 -8.58 3.71
CA ALA A 79 15.27 -7.86 4.98
C ALA A 79 14.46 -6.55 4.92
N ILE A 80 13.72 -6.25 5.99
CA ILE A 80 13.00 -4.99 6.16
C ILE A 80 14.00 -3.86 6.39
N LEU A 81 13.97 -2.86 5.52
CA LEU A 81 14.78 -1.65 5.61
C LEU A 81 14.03 -0.52 6.31
N GLY A 82 12.71 -0.50 6.19
CA GLY A 82 11.82 0.51 6.78
C GLY A 82 10.39 0.34 6.24
N SER A 83 9.54 1.33 6.51
CA SER A 83 8.18 1.39 5.94
C SER A 83 7.87 2.78 5.39
N LEU A 84 6.93 2.87 4.46
CA LEU A 84 6.38 4.16 3.99
C LEU A 84 5.52 4.81 5.08
N THR A 85 5.63 6.13 5.22
CA THR A 85 4.84 6.92 6.18
C THR A 85 4.12 8.10 5.52
N THR A 86 2.87 8.36 5.88
CA THR A 86 2.08 9.54 5.47
C THR A 86 2.31 10.70 6.44
N GLU A 87 2.22 11.95 5.98
CA GLU A 87 2.21 13.13 6.87
C GLU A 87 0.85 13.33 7.59
N GLN A 88 -0.18 12.62 7.15
CA GLN A 88 -1.54 12.68 7.69
C GLN A 88 -1.90 11.33 8.31
N PRO A 89 -1.57 11.09 9.59
CA PRO A 89 -1.78 9.79 10.22
C PRO A 89 -3.27 9.48 10.38
N VAL A 90 -3.64 8.21 10.20
CA VAL A 90 -4.99 7.72 10.42
C VAL A 90 -5.06 7.10 11.81
N ALA A 91 -5.90 7.64 12.69
CA ALA A 91 -6.00 7.22 14.09
C ALA A 91 -4.64 7.15 14.82
N GLY A 92 -3.72 8.07 14.49
CA GLY A 92 -2.37 8.14 15.05
C GLY A 92 -1.33 7.22 14.40
N ASP A 93 -1.72 6.37 13.44
CA ASP A 93 -0.78 5.53 12.69
C ASP A 93 -0.31 6.22 11.41
N TRP A 94 0.98 6.55 11.39
CA TRP A 94 1.67 7.21 10.27
C TRP A 94 1.92 6.27 9.09
N ARG A 95 1.73 4.95 9.21
CA ARG A 95 1.95 4.00 8.12
C ARG A 95 0.66 3.59 7.40
N THR A 96 -0.49 4.00 7.95
CA THR A 96 -1.80 3.60 7.46
C THR A 96 -2.31 4.61 6.43
N PHE A 97 -2.84 4.08 5.32
CA PHE A 97 -3.52 4.84 4.26
C PHE A 97 -4.90 4.24 4.04
N VAL A 98 -5.93 5.08 3.95
CA VAL A 98 -7.32 4.62 3.83
C VAL A 98 -8.00 5.22 2.61
N ARG A 99 -8.82 4.41 1.95
CA ARG A 99 -9.76 4.86 0.93
C ARG A 99 -11.16 4.32 1.19
N ASP A 100 -12.07 5.23 1.50
CA ASP A 100 -13.48 4.89 1.65
C ASP A 100 -14.12 4.58 0.29
N MET A 101 -15.01 3.59 0.30
CA MET A 101 -15.79 3.08 -0.82
C MET A 101 -17.27 3.04 -0.41
N PRO A 102 -17.94 4.21 -0.35
CA PRO A 102 -19.29 4.30 0.21
C PRO A 102 -20.36 3.53 -0.58
N ALA A 103 -20.14 3.26 -1.87
CA ALA A 103 -21.06 2.52 -2.72
C ALA A 103 -20.38 1.29 -3.34
N GLY A 104 -21.05 0.15 -3.28
CA GLY A 104 -20.66 -1.11 -3.88
C GLY A 104 -20.63 -1.05 -5.40
N ALA A 105 -19.86 -1.96 -5.98
CA ALA A 105 -19.55 -2.10 -7.40
C ALA A 105 -18.95 -0.87 -8.10
N ARG A 106 -18.74 0.25 -7.39
CA ARG A 106 -18.10 1.46 -7.93
C ARG A 106 -16.58 1.37 -7.78
N ARG A 107 -15.88 1.80 -8.83
CA ARG A 107 -14.42 1.94 -8.82
C ARG A 107 -14.03 3.28 -8.21
N TYR A 108 -13.12 3.25 -7.24
CA TYR A 108 -12.58 4.41 -6.58
C TYR A 108 -11.08 4.50 -6.84
N ARG A 109 -10.65 5.65 -7.36
CA ARG A 109 -9.23 5.94 -7.47
C ARG A 109 -8.67 6.21 -6.08
N PHE A 110 -7.56 5.56 -5.76
CA PHE A 110 -6.83 5.74 -4.52
C PHE A 110 -5.47 6.34 -4.84
N ARG A 111 -5.25 7.57 -4.38
CA ARG A 111 -3.95 8.25 -4.41
C ARG A 111 -3.49 8.51 -2.99
N ALA A 112 -2.21 8.29 -2.75
CA ALA A 112 -1.57 8.62 -1.48
C ALA A 112 -0.18 9.19 -1.71
N ARG A 113 0.29 9.99 -0.76
CA ARG A 113 1.68 10.47 -0.69
C ARG A 113 2.30 9.90 0.58
N ALA A 114 3.57 9.56 0.50
CA ALA A 114 4.33 9.04 1.62
C ALA A 114 5.78 9.49 1.57
N HIS A 115 6.50 9.21 2.66
CA HIS A 115 7.90 9.48 2.85
C HIS A 115 8.62 8.21 3.32
N PHE A 116 9.92 8.18 3.11
CA PHE A 116 10.86 7.20 3.62
C PHE A 116 12.26 7.82 3.72
N ASP A 117 13.18 7.16 4.40
CA ASP A 117 14.58 7.59 4.43
C ASP A 117 15.19 7.53 3.01
N ALA A 118 15.51 8.70 2.46
CA ALA A 118 16.10 8.86 1.13
C ALA A 118 17.39 8.03 0.95
N GLY A 119 18.17 7.83 2.01
CA GLY A 119 19.38 6.99 2.00
C GLY A 119 19.10 5.52 1.67
N LEU A 120 17.85 5.06 1.81
CA LEU A 120 17.44 3.71 1.45
C LEU A 120 17.10 3.57 -0.04
N CYS A 121 16.89 4.64 -0.80
CA CYS A 121 16.31 4.57 -2.14
C CYS A 121 17.09 3.66 -3.10
N GLY A 122 18.43 3.66 -3.04
CA GLY A 122 19.27 2.76 -3.83
C GLY A 122 19.28 1.30 -3.36
N ARG A 123 18.80 1.03 -2.14
CA ARG A 123 18.84 -0.28 -1.48
C ARG A 123 17.51 -1.03 -1.56
N VAL A 124 16.40 -0.35 -1.87
CA VAL A 124 15.08 -0.97 -1.99
C VAL A 124 15.02 -1.83 -3.25
N ALA A 125 14.79 -3.13 -3.03
CA ALA A 125 14.62 -4.12 -4.10
C ALA A 125 13.15 -4.53 -4.27
N HIS A 126 12.37 -4.58 -3.17
CA HIS A 126 10.97 -4.97 -3.18
C HIS A 126 10.14 -4.09 -2.26
N LEU A 127 8.84 -4.04 -2.53
CA LEU A 127 7.84 -3.56 -1.58
C LEU A 127 6.90 -4.69 -1.18
N LYS A 128 6.40 -4.64 0.05
CA LYS A 128 5.37 -5.55 0.55
C LYS A 128 4.25 -4.74 1.22
N MET A 129 3.04 -4.85 0.68
CA MET A 129 1.86 -4.14 1.18
C MET A 129 1.05 -5.05 2.09
N TYR A 130 0.62 -4.53 3.24
CA TYR A 130 -0.33 -5.19 4.13
C TYR A 130 -1.66 -4.45 4.09
N SER A 131 -2.74 -5.18 3.79
CA SER A 131 -4.06 -4.57 3.56
C SER A 131 -5.19 -5.28 4.29
N SER A 132 -6.21 -4.51 4.65
CA SER A 132 -7.49 -4.97 5.18
C SER A 132 -8.66 -4.29 4.45
N CYS A 133 -9.83 -4.92 4.54
CA CYS A 133 -11.14 -4.38 4.18
C CYS A 133 -12.07 -4.67 5.35
#